data_AF-A0A4R8BCU1-F1
#
_entry.id   AF-A0A4R8BCU1-F1
#
_cell.length_a   1.000
_cell.length_b   1.000
_cell.length_c   1.000
_cell.angle_alpha   90.00
_cell.angle_beta   90.00
_cell.angle_gamma   90.00
#
_symmetry.space_group_name_H-M   'P 1'
#
loop_
_entity.id
_entity.type
_entity.pdbx_description
1 polymer ?
#
loop_
_entity_poly.entity_id
_entity_poly.type
_entity_poly.pdbx_seq_one_letter_code
_entity_poly.pdbx_strand_id
1 'polypeptide(L)'
;MEHRGEIVKEAVYKSGYPITELAKKLSKSRRYIYLQFENANLSLDVVLQIGKIIHYDFKNEIKAFNSYKNSSNESAFDYQSEEANLEYWKNKYLKLLEEYNELLKKKD
;
A
#
# COMPACT_ATOMS: atom_id res chain seq x y z
N MET A 1 -18.63 -16.02 1.12
CA MET A 1 -17.77 -14.84 0.96
C MET A 1 -16.48 -15.08 1.72
N GLU A 2 -15.34 -14.78 1.13
CA GLU A 2 -14.03 -14.88 1.80
C GLU A 2 -13.95 -13.78 2.86
N HIS A 3 -13.81 -14.15 4.14
CA HIS A 3 -13.74 -13.20 5.24
C HIS A 3 -12.28 -12.86 5.54
N ARG A 4 -11.76 -11.80 4.91
CA ARG A 4 -10.32 -11.46 4.96
C ARG A 4 -9.84 -11.08 6.37
N GLY A 5 -10.67 -10.42 7.17
CA GLY A 5 -10.34 -10.06 8.55
C GLY A 5 -9.98 -11.29 9.41
N GLU A 6 -10.84 -12.32 9.41
CA GLU A 6 -10.60 -13.59 10.10
C GLU A 6 -9.33 -14.31 9.61
N ILE A 7 -9.04 -14.30 8.30
CA ILE A 7 -7.79 -14.87 7.76
C ILE A 7 -6.57 -14.16 8.36
N VAL A 8 -6.59 -12.82 8.39
CA VAL A 8 -5.50 -12.03 8.98
C VAL A 8 -5.39 -12.29 10.48
N LYS A 9 -6.51 -12.37 11.19
CA LYS A 9 -6.55 -12.68 12.62
C LYS A 9 -5.88 -14.01 12.92
N GLU A 10 -6.24 -15.08 12.19
CA GLU A 10 -5.60 -16.38 12.36
C GLU A 10 -4.08 -16.32 12.13
N ALA A 11 -3.63 -15.62 11.07
CA ALA A 11 -2.20 -15.48 10.79
C ALA A 11 -1.47 -14.72 11.90
N VAL A 12 -2.05 -13.62 12.41
CA VAL A 12 -1.47 -12.86 13.53
C VAL A 12 -1.34 -13.74 14.77
N TYR A 13 -2.37 -14.52 15.13
CA TYR A 13 -2.29 -15.42 16.28
C TYR A 13 -1.27 -16.57 16.06
N LYS A 14 -1.25 -17.20 14.89
CA LYS A 14 -0.28 -18.26 14.55
C LYS A 14 1.16 -17.76 14.53
N SER A 15 1.38 -16.51 14.12
CA SER A 15 2.71 -15.88 14.16
C SER A 15 3.22 -15.61 15.57
N GLY A 16 2.33 -15.63 16.59
CA GLY A 16 2.67 -15.22 17.96
C GLY A 16 2.97 -13.72 18.11
N TYR A 17 2.75 -12.92 17.06
CA TYR A 17 3.09 -11.51 17.06
C TYR A 17 2.16 -10.72 18.01
N PRO A 18 2.69 -9.96 18.97
CA PRO A 18 1.86 -9.28 19.97
C PRO A 18 1.02 -8.17 19.34
N ILE A 19 -0.31 -8.22 19.55
CA ILE A 19 -1.28 -7.25 19.01
C ILE A 19 -0.95 -5.82 19.43
N THR A 20 -0.39 -5.64 20.63
CA THR A 20 0.12 -4.34 21.13
C THR A 20 1.20 -3.76 20.22
N GLU A 21 2.18 -4.57 19.81
CA GLU A 21 3.24 -4.13 18.92
C GLU A 21 2.75 -3.95 17.48
N LEU A 22 1.75 -4.73 17.07
CA LEU A 22 1.16 -4.62 15.73
C LEU A 22 0.44 -3.28 15.60
N ALA A 23 -0.36 -2.94 16.61
CA ALA A 23 -1.03 -1.65 16.70
C ALA A 23 -0.04 -0.48 16.70
N LYS A 24 1.06 -0.59 17.46
CA LYS A 24 2.13 0.43 17.48
C LYS A 24 2.79 0.62 16.11
N LYS A 25 3.20 -0.46 15.45
CA LYS A 25 3.83 -0.36 14.11
C LYS A 25 2.89 0.21 13.05
N LEU A 26 1.59 -0.04 13.17
CA LEU A 26 0.58 0.55 12.29
C LEU A 26 0.20 1.99 12.67
N SER A 27 0.72 2.53 13.78
CA SER A 27 0.29 3.82 14.34
C SER A 27 -1.23 3.90 14.56
N LYS A 28 -1.82 2.80 15.07
CA LYS A 28 -3.26 2.67 15.34
C LYS A 28 -3.51 2.15 16.75
N SER A 29 -4.76 2.23 17.20
CA SER A 29 -5.16 1.66 18.49
C SER A 29 -5.35 0.14 18.39
N ARG A 30 -5.21 -0.58 19.52
CA ARG A 30 -5.56 -2.02 19.57
C ARG A 30 -7.00 -2.28 19.12
N ARG A 31 -7.93 -1.38 19.48
CA ARG A 31 -9.33 -1.44 19.05
C ARG A 31 -9.47 -1.43 17.53
N TYR A 32 -8.67 -0.62 16.83
CA TYR A 32 -8.67 -0.60 15.38
C TYR A 32 -8.27 -1.96 14.80
N ILE A 33 -7.27 -2.63 15.37
CA ILE A 33 -6.85 -3.97 14.93
C ILE A 33 -7.98 -4.99 15.09
N TYR A 34 -8.61 -5.03 16.26
CA TYR A 34 -9.76 -5.92 16.49
C TYR A 34 -10.91 -5.62 15.51
N LEU A 35 -11.18 -4.34 15.21
CA LEU A 35 -12.19 -3.98 14.22
C LEU A 35 -11.84 -4.47 12.80
N GLN A 36 -10.56 -4.49 12.43
CA GLN A 36 -10.14 -5.03 11.14
C GLN A 36 -10.30 -6.55 11.06
N PHE A 37 -10.14 -7.27 12.17
CA PHE A 37 -10.35 -8.71 12.22
C PHE A 37 -11.81 -9.09 11.96
N GLU A 38 -12.77 -8.28 12.39
CA GLU A 38 -14.20 -8.48 12.15
C GLU A 38 -14.65 -8.00 10.74
N ASN A 39 -13.75 -7.43 9.93
CA ASN A 39 -14.09 -6.92 8.61
C ASN A 39 -13.95 -7.99 7.51
N ALA A 40 -15.08 -8.47 7.00
CA ALA A 40 -15.11 -9.46 5.91
C ALA A 40 -14.41 -8.97 4.62
N ASN A 41 -14.58 -7.69 4.29
CA ASN A 41 -14.04 -7.06 3.08
C ASN A 41 -12.84 -6.17 3.40
N LEU A 42 -11.93 -6.66 4.25
CA LEU A 42 -10.70 -5.95 4.58
C LEU A 42 -9.91 -5.60 3.31
N SER A 43 -9.43 -4.35 3.22
CA SER A 43 -8.65 -3.88 2.08
C SER A 43 -7.35 -4.68 1.96
N LEU A 44 -6.96 -5.00 0.73
CA LEU A 44 -5.71 -5.71 0.43
C LEU A 44 -4.48 -4.92 0.91
N ASP A 45 -4.53 -3.58 0.91
CA ASP A 45 -3.44 -2.75 1.43
C ASP A 45 -3.19 -3.01 2.92
N VAL A 46 -4.26 -3.10 3.71
CA VAL A 46 -4.17 -3.36 5.16
C VAL A 46 -3.68 -4.79 5.42
N VAL A 47 -4.17 -5.76 4.64
CA VAL A 47 -3.71 -7.15 4.69
C VAL A 47 -2.19 -7.22 4.42
N LEU A 48 -1.71 -6.55 3.37
CA LEU A 48 -0.29 -6.52 3.01
C LEU A 48 0.56 -5.82 4.07
N GLN A 49 0.09 -4.71 4.63
CA GLN A 49 0.79 -4.02 5.71
C GLN A 49 0.94 -4.92 6.95
N ILE A 50 -0.13 -5.60 7.36
CA ILE A 50 -0.08 -6.54 8.48
C ILE A 50 0.86 -7.70 8.14
N GLY A 51 0.74 -8.29 6.96
CA GLY A 51 1.60 -9.40 6.49
C GLY A 51 3.09 -9.05 6.52
N LYS A 52 3.46 -7.84 6.09
CA LYS A 52 4.84 -7.33 6.19
C LYS A 52 5.32 -7.24 7.63
N ILE A 53 4.47 -6.82 8.57
CA ILE A 53 4.83 -6.67 9.99
C ILE A 53 5.01 -8.03 10.66
N ILE A 54 4.14 -9.00 10.36
CA ILE A 54 4.17 -10.34 10.98
C ILE A 54 4.99 -11.36 10.17
N HIS A 55 5.63 -10.92 9.08
CA HIS A 55 6.38 -11.77 8.14
C HIS A 55 5.57 -12.95 7.57
N TYR A 56 4.32 -12.69 7.18
CA TYR A 56 3.39 -13.68 6.63
C TYR A 56 2.96 -13.31 5.21
N ASP A 57 2.93 -14.30 4.31
CA ASP A 57 2.43 -14.16 2.94
C ASP A 57 1.00 -14.73 2.84
N PHE A 58 0.04 -13.89 2.45
CA PHE A 58 -1.39 -14.22 2.38
C PHE A 58 -1.86 -14.71 0.99
N LYS A 59 -0.94 -14.92 0.04
CA LYS A 59 -1.29 -15.26 -1.36
C LYS A 59 -2.10 -16.56 -1.49
N ASN A 60 -1.86 -17.53 -0.61
CA ASN A 60 -2.51 -18.84 -0.73
C ASN A 60 -3.93 -18.82 -0.14
N GLU A 61 -4.20 -17.91 0.79
CA GLU A 61 -5.43 -17.83 1.55
C GLU A 61 -6.41 -16.81 0.97
N ILE A 62 -5.92 -15.76 0.31
CA ILE A 62 -6.76 -14.68 -0.23
C ILE A 62 -6.72 -14.70 -1.75
N LYS A 63 -7.83 -15.16 -2.36
CA LYS A 63 -7.97 -15.32 -3.83
C LYS A 63 -7.80 -14.01 -4.58
N ALA A 64 -8.15 -12.89 -3.95
CA ALA A 64 -8.05 -11.56 -4.56
C ALA A 64 -6.59 -11.14 -4.89
N PHE A 65 -5.58 -11.75 -4.26
CA PHE A 65 -4.18 -11.50 -4.63
C PHE A 65 -3.81 -12.08 -6.00
N ASN A 66 -4.52 -13.11 -6.47
CA ASN A 66 -4.27 -13.66 -7.82
C ASN A 66 -4.65 -12.66 -8.91
N SER A 67 -5.70 -11.87 -8.71
CA SER A 67 -6.08 -10.76 -9.60
C SER A 67 -5.18 -9.54 -9.43
N TYR A 68 -4.72 -9.28 -8.19
CA TYR A 68 -3.80 -8.19 -7.90
C TYR A 68 -2.46 -8.38 -8.62
N LYS A 69 -1.93 -9.62 -8.69
CA LYS A 69 -0.67 -9.95 -9.36
C LYS A 69 -0.68 -9.67 -10.87
N ASN A 70 -1.83 -9.76 -11.53
CA ASN A 70 -1.96 -9.39 -12.95
C ASN A 70 -1.95 -7.86 -13.18
N SER A 71 -2.27 -7.08 -12.15
CA SER A 71 -2.15 -5.61 -12.16
C SER A 71 -0.84 -5.12 -11.54
N SER A 72 -0.13 -5.97 -10.79
CA SER A 72 1.10 -5.68 -10.08
C SER A 72 2.21 -6.66 -10.49
N ASN A 73 2.63 -6.61 -11.76
CA ASN A 73 3.98 -7.00 -12.16
C ASN A 73 5.01 -5.97 -11.66
N GLU A 74 4.92 -5.61 -10.39
CA GLU A 74 5.84 -4.72 -9.69
C GLU A 74 6.21 -5.40 -8.36
N SER A 75 7.06 -6.42 -8.45
CA SER A 75 7.82 -6.87 -7.29
C SER A 75 9.23 -7.27 -7.69
N ALA A 76 9.95 -6.27 -8.17
CA ALA A 76 11.35 -6.07 -7.83
C ALA A 76 11.53 -4.57 -7.63
N PHE A 77 11.52 -4.11 -6.37
CA PHE A 77 12.25 -2.93 -5.90
C PHE A 77 12.65 -1.90 -7.00
N ASP A 78 11.68 -1.21 -7.61
CA ASP A 78 11.93 -0.35 -8.75
C ASP A 78 12.13 1.09 -8.29
N TYR A 79 13.24 1.33 -7.58
CA TYR A 79 13.66 2.68 -7.26
C TYR A 79 13.95 3.50 -8.53
N GLN A 80 14.22 2.84 -9.66
CA GLN A 80 14.53 3.53 -10.91
C GLN A 80 13.28 4.06 -11.63
N SER A 81 12.16 3.32 -11.64
CA SER A 81 10.94 3.81 -12.29
C SER A 81 10.22 4.88 -11.49
N GLU A 82 10.23 4.82 -10.16
CA GLU A 82 9.63 5.87 -9.33
C GLU A 82 10.39 7.19 -9.53
N GLU A 83 11.72 7.16 -9.58
CA GLU A 83 12.58 8.33 -9.82
C GLU A 83 12.41 8.87 -11.24
N ALA A 84 12.34 8.00 -12.25
CA ALA A 84 12.07 8.38 -13.63
C ALA A 84 10.65 8.99 -13.80
N ASN A 85 9.66 8.47 -13.06
CA ASN A 85 8.30 8.99 -13.07
C ASN A 85 8.25 10.36 -12.37
N LEU A 86 8.93 10.51 -11.23
CA LEU A 86 9.05 11.78 -10.52
C LEU A 86 9.77 12.84 -11.37
N GLU A 87 10.85 12.45 -12.06
CA GLU A 87 11.60 13.30 -12.98
C GLU A 87 10.75 13.72 -14.19
N TYR A 88 9.97 12.80 -14.76
CA TYR A 88 9.03 13.11 -15.84
C TYR A 88 8.01 14.18 -15.44
N TRP A 89 7.37 14.02 -14.28
CA TRP A 89 6.38 15.00 -13.79
C TRP A 89 7.01 16.32 -13.40
N LYS A 90 8.20 16.30 -12.79
CA LYS A 90 8.98 17.50 -12.47
C LYS A 90 9.33 18.30 -13.73
N ASN A 91 9.82 17.63 -14.77
CA ASN A 91 10.18 18.27 -16.03
C ASN A 91 8.94 18.82 -16.76
N LYS A 92 7.81 18.10 -16.71
CA LYS A 92 6.55 18.58 -17.27
C LYS A 92 6.05 19.84 -16.56
N TYR A 93 6.17 19.90 -15.23
CA TYR A 93 5.83 21.08 -14.44
C TYR A 93 6.75 22.27 -14.74
N LEU A 94 8.07 22.03 -14.80
CA LEU A 94 9.06 23.05 -15.16
C LEU A 94 8.78 23.66 -16.54
N LYS A 95 8.54 22.82 -17.54
CA LYS A 95 8.23 23.28 -18.90
C LYS A 95 6.98 24.16 -18.95
N LEU A 96 5.92 23.77 -18.22
CA LEU A 96 4.70 24.56 -18.14
C LEU A 96 4.96 25.94 -17.50
N LEU A 97 5.80 26.00 -16.46
CA LEU A 97 6.22 27.23 -15.81
C LEU A 97 7.04 28.14 -16.74
N GLU A 98 7.95 27.56 -17.52
CA GLU A 98 8.75 28.27 -18.52
C GLU A 98 7.87 28.85 -19.63
N GLU A 99 6.97 28.05 -20.20
CA GLU A 99 6.00 28.50 -21.22
C GLU A 99 5.11 29.63 -20.68
N TYR A 100 4.63 29.51 -19.44
CA TYR A 100 3.84 30.55 -18.80
C TYR A 100 4.64 31.85 -18.60
N ASN A 101 5.89 31.74 -18.15
CA ASN A 101 6.78 32.89 -18.01
C ASN A 101 7.12 33.54 -19.36
N GLU A 102 7.25 32.78 -20.44
CA GLU A 102 7.41 33.35 -21.78
C GLU A 102 6.17 34.13 -22.24
N LEU A 103 4.97 33.60 -21.98
CA LEU A 103 3.72 34.29 -22.29
C LEU A 103 3.58 35.59 -21.50
N LEU A 104 3.99 35.58 -20.23
CA LEU A 104 4.03 36.81 -19.42
C LEU A 104 5.01 37.83 -19.99
N LYS A 105 6.22 37.41 -20.38
CA LYS A 105 7.24 38.29 -20.97
C LYS A 105 6.85 38.86 -22.34
N LYS A 106 6.00 38.18 -23.11
CA LYS A 106 5.46 38.65 -24.40
C LYS A 106 4.29 39.63 -24.25
N LYS A 107 3.80 39.83 -23.02
CA LYS A 107 2.65 40.68 -22.73
C LYS A 107 3.05 42.12 -22.33
N ASP A 108 4.35 42.38 -22.23
CA ASP A 108 4.97 43.72 -22.17
C ASP A 108 5.58 44.08 -23.54
#